data_AF-A0A8C5PWQ6-F1
#
_entry.id   AF-A0A8C5PWQ6-F1
#
_cell.length_a   1.000
_cell.length_b   1.000
_cell.length_c   1.000
_cell.angle_alpha   90.00
_cell.angle_beta   90.00
_cell.angle_gamma   90.00
#
_symmetry.space_group_name_H-M   'P 1'
#
loop_
_entity.id
_entity.type
_entity.pdbx_description
1 polymer ?
#
loop_
_entity_poly.entity_id
_entity_poly.type
_entity_poly.pdbx_seq_one_letter_code
_entity_poly.pdbx_strand_id
1 'polypeptide(L)'
;MVHYKVQVATGLQLTAASTDIISIVLVGTNGESTKKNLGQPLIIGAVSMMDFDSLKKILYVRLYKECFLLLLTNPWFCKYVNVTSPDGKLYQFPCYLWLSGFRTIEIPEAKETSINILNKNVLHPGLFICHTLLSCRWKVYAEGTPYCIDAGTSADLPPNEQYSFEKIGSFGFALASAYVHSNKPVWFKMDSQWLMFFALCMACEPLTKVTHFFFQMWKEDTFFGYQYLNGVNPMSVRKCTKIPDNFPVTQDMVASTLGSSTDLQKELESGNIFLADYKILEGIPTNTINGKKQYLAAPLCLLWKSLQDYLIPIAIQLGQQPGPEKPIFVASDPEWDWTLAKIWVRYAEFQLHELDHHLLRTHLLAELFSIATSRNLPTQHPLFKLLLPHFRYTLEINVLARTQLIGPGGLFDKAFVTGNGGVPILVRKSLERLTYTSLCLPDDLKDRGMESIPKHYYREDELQLKSVTFYDAFANFIPDLVCKDPELQAWIKEIFKKGFLERESSGKRDPNGLH
;
A
#
# COMPACT_ATOMS: atom_id res chain seq x y z
N MET A 1 28.53 -0.03 -45.90
CA MET A 1 27.51 0.89 -45.35
C MET A 1 27.54 0.78 -43.85
N VAL A 2 27.47 1.89 -43.12
CA VAL A 2 27.46 1.85 -41.66
C VAL A 2 26.01 1.85 -41.19
N HIS A 3 25.60 0.75 -40.57
CA HIS A 3 24.21 0.50 -40.17
C HIS A 3 24.03 0.66 -38.66
N TYR A 4 22.83 1.03 -38.24
CA TYR A 4 22.39 0.90 -36.86
C TYR A 4 22.16 -0.57 -36.53
N LYS A 5 22.71 -1.03 -35.41
CA LYS A 5 22.43 -2.37 -34.85
C LYS A 5 21.32 -2.26 -33.82
N VAL A 6 20.18 -2.89 -34.10
CA VAL A 6 19.01 -2.90 -33.24
C VAL A 6 18.90 -4.24 -32.53
N GLN A 7 18.70 -4.20 -31.21
CA GLN A 7 18.44 -5.36 -30.37
C GLN A 7 17.06 -5.22 -29.74
N VAL A 8 16.19 -6.21 -29.92
CA VAL A 8 14.87 -6.26 -29.28
C VAL A 8 14.83 -7.46 -28.35
N ALA A 9 14.65 -7.21 -27.05
CA ALA A 9 14.67 -8.25 -26.03
C ALA A 9 13.26 -8.65 -25.58
N THR A 10 12.98 -9.95 -25.63
CA THR A 10 11.78 -10.57 -25.04
C THR A 10 12.01 -10.85 -23.55
N GLY A 11 10.95 -10.71 -22.76
CA GLY A 11 10.97 -11.00 -21.32
C GLY A 11 11.32 -12.44 -20.95
N LEU A 12 11.65 -12.63 -19.67
CA LEU A 12 11.88 -13.96 -19.07
C LEU A 12 10.63 -14.51 -18.37
N GLN A 13 9.55 -13.73 -18.31
CA GLN A 13 8.29 -14.12 -17.70
C GLN A 13 7.69 -15.33 -18.44
N LEU A 14 7.07 -16.23 -17.70
CA LEU A 14 6.22 -17.28 -18.26
C LEU A 14 5.15 -16.61 -19.13
N THR A 15 4.93 -17.16 -20.32
CA THR A 15 4.05 -16.62 -21.39
C THR A 15 4.57 -15.37 -22.12
N ALA A 16 5.80 -14.90 -21.88
CA ALA A 16 6.36 -13.73 -22.58
C ALA A 16 6.56 -13.90 -24.09
N ALA A 17 6.63 -15.14 -24.58
CA ALA A 17 6.82 -15.49 -25.99
C ALA A 17 5.60 -15.11 -26.84
N SER A 18 5.79 -14.92 -28.16
CA SER A 18 4.67 -14.72 -29.08
C SER A 18 4.91 -15.31 -30.46
N THR A 19 3.84 -15.83 -31.04
CA THR A 19 3.80 -16.31 -32.44
C THR A 19 3.29 -15.24 -33.39
N ASP A 20 2.90 -14.07 -32.89
CA ASP A 20 2.37 -12.98 -33.71
C ASP A 20 3.47 -12.25 -34.49
N ILE A 21 3.04 -11.53 -35.53
CA ILE A 21 3.90 -10.71 -36.36
C ILE A 21 4.30 -9.47 -35.57
N ILE A 22 5.54 -9.44 -35.08
CA ILE A 22 6.12 -8.23 -34.49
C ILE A 22 7.03 -7.53 -35.48
N SER A 23 6.78 -6.25 -35.70
CA SER A 23 7.62 -5.42 -36.57
C SER A 23 8.06 -4.14 -35.87
N ILE A 24 9.18 -3.60 -36.33
CA ILE A 24 9.83 -2.42 -35.77
C ILE A 24 10.12 -1.37 -36.86
N VAL A 25 9.95 -0.11 -36.51
CA VAL A 25 10.38 1.07 -37.28
C VAL A 25 11.21 1.97 -36.35
N LEU A 26 12.36 2.43 -36.83
CA LEU A 26 13.14 3.47 -36.19
C LEU A 26 12.67 4.83 -36.68
N VAL A 27 12.44 5.77 -35.76
CA VAL A 27 12.09 7.15 -36.12
C VAL A 27 13.18 8.08 -35.62
N GLY A 28 13.79 8.80 -36.57
CA GLY A 28 14.87 9.74 -36.30
C GLY A 28 14.62 11.11 -36.91
N THR A 29 15.53 12.04 -36.65
CA THR A 29 15.44 13.44 -37.12
C THR A 29 15.37 13.59 -38.64
N ASN A 30 15.83 12.59 -39.39
CA ASN A 30 15.87 12.59 -40.85
C ASN A 30 14.70 11.81 -41.50
N GLY A 31 13.76 11.29 -40.71
CA GLY A 31 12.64 10.49 -41.19
C GLY A 31 12.52 9.12 -40.49
N GLU A 32 11.73 8.23 -41.08
CA GLU A 32 11.46 6.89 -40.57
C GLU A 32 12.18 5.82 -41.38
N SER A 33 12.58 4.71 -40.74
CA SER A 33 13.11 3.55 -41.44
C SER A 33 12.01 2.76 -42.14
N THR A 34 12.41 1.84 -43.02
CA THR A 34 11.52 0.76 -43.46
C THR A 34 11.08 -0.11 -42.27
N LYS A 35 9.84 -0.60 -42.31
CA LYS A 35 9.30 -1.54 -41.32
C LYS A 35 9.95 -2.90 -41.50
N LYS A 36 10.54 -3.45 -40.43
CA LYS A 36 11.19 -4.78 -40.44
C LYS A 36 10.54 -5.71 -39.43
N ASN A 37 10.32 -6.97 -39.83
CA ASN A 37 9.74 -8.02 -38.98
C ASN A 37 10.83 -8.69 -38.14
N LEU A 38 10.63 -8.84 -36.82
CA LEU A 38 11.62 -9.40 -35.90
C LEU A 38 11.90 -10.90 -36.05
N GLY A 39 11.20 -11.58 -36.96
CA GLY A 39 11.15 -13.04 -37.06
C GLY A 39 10.13 -13.63 -36.08
N GLN A 40 9.61 -14.80 -36.42
CA GLN A 40 8.67 -15.57 -35.60
C GLN A 40 9.12 -17.03 -35.51
N PRO A 41 8.88 -17.72 -34.38
CA PRO A 41 8.28 -17.19 -33.15
C PRO A 41 9.31 -16.40 -32.31
N LEU A 42 8.84 -15.41 -31.55
CA LEU A 42 9.65 -14.76 -30.51
C LEU A 42 9.58 -15.61 -29.24
N ILE A 43 10.70 -16.20 -28.84
CA ILE A 43 10.77 -17.08 -27.66
C ILE A 43 11.18 -16.32 -26.39
N ILE A 44 10.88 -16.91 -25.24
CA ILE A 44 11.20 -16.35 -23.91
C ILE A 44 12.70 -16.07 -23.81
N GLY A 45 13.08 -14.87 -23.39
CA GLY A 45 14.46 -14.44 -23.21
C GLY A 45 15.26 -14.17 -24.50
N ALA A 46 14.68 -14.35 -25.69
CA ALA A 46 15.38 -14.10 -26.94
C ALA A 46 15.71 -12.62 -27.14
N VAL A 47 16.83 -12.37 -27.82
CA VAL A 47 17.23 -11.05 -28.32
C VAL A 47 17.32 -11.10 -29.83
N SER A 48 16.36 -10.48 -30.52
CA SER A 48 16.39 -10.36 -31.98
C SER A 48 17.32 -9.21 -32.38
N MET A 49 18.20 -9.47 -33.35
CA MET A 49 19.15 -8.47 -33.86
C MET A 49 18.86 -8.12 -35.32
N MET A 50 18.93 -6.84 -35.65
CA MET A 50 18.66 -6.35 -37.01
C MET A 50 19.52 -5.13 -37.35
N ASP A 51 19.86 -4.98 -38.62
CA ASP A 51 20.55 -3.79 -39.13
C ASP A 51 19.57 -2.81 -39.79
N PHE A 52 19.77 -1.51 -39.59
CA PHE A 52 18.97 -0.44 -40.18
C PHE A 52 19.85 0.64 -40.82
N ASP A 53 19.31 1.33 -41.82
CA ASP A 53 19.99 2.47 -42.44
C ASP A 53 20.09 3.65 -41.48
N SER A 54 21.05 4.53 -41.74
CA SER A 54 21.37 5.62 -40.82
C SER A 54 20.35 6.76 -40.83
N LEU A 55 19.74 7.06 -39.67
CA LEU A 55 18.73 8.11 -39.49
C LEU A 55 19.20 9.31 -38.63
N LYS A 56 20.52 9.46 -38.41
CA LYS A 56 21.12 10.44 -37.47
C LYS A 56 20.61 10.25 -36.03
N LYS A 57 20.05 11.28 -35.37
CA LYS A 57 19.54 11.13 -34.01
C LYS A 57 18.23 10.34 -34.06
N ILE A 58 18.18 9.21 -33.36
CA ILE A 58 16.95 8.44 -33.13
C ILE A 58 16.15 9.14 -32.01
N LEU A 59 14.84 9.26 -32.19
CA LEU A 59 13.92 9.90 -31.25
C LEU A 59 13.07 8.84 -30.53
N TYR A 60 12.45 7.95 -31.29
CA TYR A 60 11.62 6.87 -30.75
C TYR A 60 11.67 5.63 -31.64
N VAL A 61 11.30 4.50 -31.04
CA VAL A 61 11.10 3.23 -31.71
C VAL A 61 9.60 2.94 -31.75
N ARG A 62 9.09 2.56 -32.92
CA ARG A 62 7.70 2.15 -33.07
C ARG A 62 7.62 0.63 -33.25
N LEU A 63 6.86 -0.04 -32.38
CA LEU A 63 6.59 -1.47 -32.44
C LEU A 63 5.15 -1.72 -32.89
N TYR A 64 5.00 -2.68 -33.80
CA TYR A 64 3.71 -3.14 -34.32
C TYR A 64 3.52 -4.59 -33.93
N LYS A 65 2.38 -4.92 -33.34
CA LYS A 65 1.91 -6.29 -33.10
C LYS A 65 0.70 -6.57 -33.98
N GLU A 66 0.85 -7.52 -34.90
CA GLU A 66 -0.13 -7.87 -35.94
C GLU A 66 -0.41 -9.38 -35.92
N CYS A 67 -1.58 -9.78 -36.42
CA CYS A 67 -1.99 -11.20 -36.44
C CYS A 67 -1.13 -12.02 -37.39
N PHE A 68 -0.70 -13.21 -36.96
CA PHE A 68 -0.26 -14.24 -37.88
C PHE A 68 -1.46 -15.14 -38.26
N LEU A 69 -1.90 -15.08 -39.52
CA LEU A 69 -2.87 -16.01 -40.14
C LEU A 69 -4.23 -16.18 -39.41
N LEU A 70 -4.83 -15.12 -38.84
CA LEU A 70 -6.14 -15.17 -38.15
C LEU A 70 -6.19 -16.17 -36.96
N LEU A 71 -5.03 -16.60 -36.45
CA LEU A 71 -4.93 -17.47 -35.28
C LEU A 71 -5.24 -16.71 -33.99
N LEU A 72 -5.50 -17.46 -32.91
CA LEU A 72 -5.59 -16.92 -31.55
C LEU A 72 -4.30 -16.13 -31.23
N THR A 73 -4.43 -14.81 -31.07
CA THR A 73 -3.30 -13.94 -30.71
C THR A 73 -2.88 -14.20 -29.28
N ASN A 74 -1.59 -14.15 -28.99
CA ASN A 74 -1.08 -14.28 -27.62
C ASN A 74 -0.28 -13.03 -27.20
N PRO A 75 -0.34 -12.58 -25.93
CA PRO A 75 0.45 -11.44 -25.47
C PRO A 75 1.96 -11.63 -25.69
N TRP A 76 2.69 -10.54 -25.93
CA TRP A 76 4.14 -10.53 -25.99
C TRP A 76 4.72 -9.57 -24.96
N PHE A 77 5.68 -9.98 -24.14
CA PHE A 77 6.36 -9.07 -23.22
C PHE A 77 7.66 -8.56 -23.82
N CYS A 78 7.68 -7.26 -24.16
CA CYS A 78 8.88 -6.58 -24.64
C CYS A 78 9.64 -5.98 -23.45
N LYS A 79 10.90 -6.38 -23.25
CA LYS A 79 11.75 -5.87 -22.17
C LYS A 79 12.35 -4.51 -22.53
N TYR A 80 13.09 -4.45 -23.64
CA TYR A 80 13.70 -3.21 -24.13
C TYR A 80 14.00 -3.32 -25.63
N VAL A 81 14.25 -2.16 -26.24
CA VAL A 81 14.93 -2.02 -27.52
C VAL A 81 16.20 -1.21 -27.32
N ASN A 82 17.34 -1.73 -27.80
CA ASN A 82 18.61 -1.00 -27.83
C ASN A 82 19.01 -0.77 -29.28
N VAL A 83 19.50 0.43 -29.57
CA VAL A 83 19.92 0.83 -30.92
C VAL A 83 21.33 1.40 -30.82
N THR A 84 22.30 0.68 -31.40
CA THR A 84 23.70 1.12 -31.44
C THR A 84 23.98 1.73 -32.81
N SER A 85 24.41 2.99 -32.82
CA SER A 85 24.72 3.70 -34.05
C SER A 85 26.05 3.28 -34.68
N PRO A 86 26.25 3.64 -35.96
CA PRO A 86 27.53 3.57 -36.65
C PRO A 86 28.77 4.00 -35.86
N ASP A 87 28.67 5.08 -35.11
CA ASP A 87 29.72 5.68 -34.27
C ASP A 87 29.81 5.07 -32.86
N GLY A 88 29.05 4.01 -32.58
CA GLY A 88 29.08 3.28 -31.31
C GLY A 88 28.22 3.89 -30.20
N LYS A 89 27.44 4.95 -30.48
CA LYS A 89 26.52 5.53 -29.52
C LYS A 89 25.31 4.61 -29.30
N LEU A 90 25.04 4.33 -28.02
CA LEU A 90 23.90 3.52 -27.60
C LEU A 90 22.68 4.39 -27.27
N TYR A 91 21.58 4.12 -27.97
CA TYR A 91 20.25 4.63 -27.66
C TYR A 91 19.44 3.52 -26.99
N GLN A 92 18.81 3.81 -25.85
CA GLN A 92 18.08 2.83 -25.05
C GLN A 92 16.60 3.19 -24.97
N PHE A 93 15.74 2.22 -25.27
CA PHE A 93 14.30 2.36 -25.31
C PHE A 93 13.68 1.31 -24.37
N PRO A 94 13.56 1.61 -23.06
CA PRO A 94 12.94 0.70 -22.10
C PRO A 94 11.45 0.55 -22.41
N CYS A 95 10.98 -0.70 -22.52
CA CYS A 95 9.58 -0.99 -22.82
C CYS A 95 8.88 -1.52 -21.57
N TYR A 96 9.26 -2.71 -21.11
CA TYR A 96 8.70 -3.41 -19.95
C TYR A 96 7.16 -3.55 -19.97
N LEU A 97 6.58 -3.76 -21.15
CA LEU A 97 5.14 -3.89 -21.35
C LEU A 97 4.77 -5.20 -22.02
N TRP A 98 3.62 -5.73 -21.60
CA TRP A 98 2.81 -6.69 -22.35
C TRP A 98 2.08 -5.96 -23.48
N LEU A 99 2.33 -6.44 -24.69
CA LEU A 99 1.60 -6.07 -25.90
C LEU A 99 0.58 -7.17 -26.20
N SER A 100 -0.69 -6.83 -26.06
CA SER A 100 -1.83 -7.72 -26.28
C SER A 100 -2.70 -7.21 -27.43
N GLY A 101 -3.28 -8.15 -28.19
CA GLY A 101 -4.09 -7.84 -29.37
C GLY A 101 -3.30 -7.10 -30.45
N PHE A 102 -4.03 -6.40 -31.34
CA PHE A 102 -3.43 -5.58 -32.38
C PHE A 102 -3.15 -4.18 -31.86
N ARG A 103 -1.87 -3.82 -31.83
CA ARG A 103 -1.46 -2.53 -31.28
C ARG A 103 -0.17 -2.03 -31.92
N THR A 104 -0.12 -0.71 -32.07
CA THR A 104 1.12 0.02 -32.36
C THR A 104 1.48 0.82 -31.11
N ILE A 105 2.74 0.74 -30.69
CA ILE A 105 3.26 1.57 -29.59
C ILE A 105 4.51 2.32 -30.04
N GLU A 106 4.71 3.50 -29.47
CA GLU A 106 5.91 4.32 -29.66
C GLU A 106 6.66 4.42 -28.34
N ILE A 107 7.94 4.10 -28.37
CA ILE A 107 8.82 4.06 -27.20
C ILE A 107 9.88 5.15 -27.38
N PRO A 108 9.91 6.17 -26.51
CA PRO A 108 10.90 7.24 -26.52
C PRO A 108 12.28 6.78 -26.00
N GLU A 109 13.34 7.51 -26.33
CA GLU A 109 14.67 7.27 -25.75
C GLU A 109 14.67 7.56 -24.22
N ALA A 110 15.29 6.69 -23.43
CA ALA A 110 15.30 6.77 -21.96
C ALA A 110 15.79 8.12 -21.41
N LYS A 111 16.76 8.74 -22.10
CA LYS A 111 17.42 10.00 -21.70
C LYS A 111 16.61 11.24 -22.08
N GLU A 112 15.54 11.09 -22.86
CA GLU A 112 14.68 12.21 -23.22
C GLU A 112 13.69 12.45 -22.07
N THR A 113 13.76 13.65 -21.47
CA THR A 113 12.92 14.07 -20.33
C THR A 113 11.77 14.94 -20.83
N SER A 114 10.61 14.91 -20.14
CA SER A 114 9.47 15.79 -20.44
C SER A 114 9.87 17.27 -20.53
N ILE A 115 10.83 17.72 -19.71
CA ILE A 115 11.38 19.09 -19.72
C ILE A 115 12.09 19.43 -21.04
N ASN A 116 12.79 18.47 -21.67
CA ASN A 116 13.41 18.66 -22.98
C ASN A 116 12.40 18.58 -24.14
N ILE A 117 11.25 17.92 -23.92
CA ILE A 117 10.11 17.86 -24.85
C ILE A 117 9.28 19.15 -24.75
N LEU A 118 9.10 19.75 -23.57
CA LEU A 118 8.45 21.05 -23.41
C LEU A 118 9.16 22.18 -24.18
N ASN A 119 10.49 22.10 -24.30
CA ASN A 119 11.31 23.08 -25.03
C ASN A 119 11.38 22.84 -26.55
N LYS A 120 10.91 21.70 -27.04
CA LYS A 120 10.92 21.37 -28.48
C LYS A 120 9.48 21.11 -28.89
N ASN A 121 8.92 21.91 -29.80
CA ASN A 121 7.58 21.75 -30.38
C ASN A 121 7.37 20.38 -31.07
N VAL A 122 7.43 19.28 -30.33
CA VAL A 122 7.22 17.90 -30.75
C VAL A 122 5.95 17.45 -30.05
N LEU A 123 4.86 17.73 -30.77
CA LEU A 123 3.48 17.59 -30.35
C LEU A 123 3.06 16.12 -30.36
N HIS A 124 3.56 15.30 -29.43
CA HIS A 124 3.08 13.92 -29.25
C HIS A 124 2.83 13.42 -27.79
N PRO A 125 2.62 14.26 -26.75
CA PRO A 125 2.03 13.77 -25.49
C PRO A 125 0.57 13.27 -25.63
N GLY A 126 -0.16 13.71 -26.68
CA GLY A 126 -1.61 13.57 -26.75
C GLY A 126 -2.15 12.14 -26.90
N LEU A 127 -1.48 11.25 -27.64
CA LEU A 127 -2.05 9.92 -27.95
C LEU A 127 -1.93 8.94 -26.77
N PHE A 128 -0.80 8.95 -26.06
CA PHE A 128 -0.57 8.08 -24.91
C PHE A 128 -1.42 8.49 -23.70
N ILE A 129 -1.47 9.80 -23.40
CA ILE A 129 -2.32 10.35 -22.34
C ILE A 129 -3.80 10.03 -22.63
N CYS A 130 -4.26 10.16 -23.89
CA CYS A 130 -5.64 9.79 -24.24
C CYS A 130 -5.96 8.30 -24.00
N HIS A 131 -5.07 7.37 -24.38
CA HIS A 131 -5.30 5.94 -24.14
C HIS A 131 -5.30 5.62 -22.64
N THR A 132 -4.39 6.21 -21.86
CA THR A 132 -4.32 5.97 -20.41
C THR A 132 -5.49 6.60 -19.66
N LEU A 133 -5.96 7.79 -20.07
CA LEU A 133 -7.17 8.40 -19.52
C LEU A 133 -8.43 7.55 -19.79
N LEU A 134 -8.46 6.82 -20.92
CA LEU A 134 -9.54 5.91 -21.26
C LEU A 134 -9.49 4.61 -20.45
N SER A 135 -8.30 4.08 -20.17
CA SER A 135 -8.10 2.80 -19.47
C SER A 135 -7.99 2.89 -17.95
N CYS A 136 -7.61 4.05 -17.41
CA CYS A 136 -7.47 4.30 -15.98
C CYS A 136 -8.48 5.38 -15.57
N ARG A 137 -9.71 4.97 -15.28
CA ARG A 137 -10.80 5.85 -14.84
C ARG A 137 -11.02 5.74 -13.34
N TRP A 138 -11.51 6.81 -12.75
CA TRP A 138 -11.87 6.85 -11.33
C TRP A 138 -13.32 6.41 -11.13
N LYS A 139 -13.57 5.65 -10.07
CA LYS A 139 -14.90 5.45 -9.50
C LYS A 139 -14.92 5.73 -8.01
N VAL A 140 -16.10 6.04 -7.51
CA VAL A 140 -16.37 6.06 -6.06
C VAL A 140 -16.80 4.65 -5.65
N TYR A 141 -16.03 4.02 -4.76
CA TYR A 141 -16.41 2.72 -4.20
C TYR A 141 -17.44 2.88 -3.08
N ALA A 142 -17.18 3.81 -2.16
CA ALA A 142 -18.09 4.17 -1.08
C ALA A 142 -18.01 5.69 -0.84
N GLU A 143 -19.13 6.29 -0.42
CA GLU A 143 -19.17 7.72 -0.16
C GLU A 143 -18.22 8.10 0.99
N GLY A 144 -17.45 9.16 0.80
CA GLY A 144 -16.48 9.66 1.78
C GLY A 144 -15.18 8.85 1.90
N THR A 145 -14.95 7.86 1.04
CA THR A 145 -13.65 7.16 0.93
C THR A 145 -12.85 7.67 -0.26
N PRO A 146 -11.54 7.36 -0.36
CA PRO A 146 -10.77 7.67 -1.57
C PRO A 146 -11.41 7.03 -2.81
N TYR A 147 -11.29 7.70 -3.96
CA TYR A 147 -11.68 7.12 -5.24
C TYR A 147 -10.73 5.95 -5.58
N CYS A 148 -11.21 5.00 -6.38
CA CYS A 148 -10.43 3.84 -6.81
C CYS A 148 -10.55 3.61 -8.33
N ILE A 149 -9.87 2.60 -8.84
CA ILE A 149 -9.91 2.24 -10.27
C ILE A 149 -11.31 1.78 -10.67
N ASP A 150 -11.80 2.25 -11.81
CA ASP A 150 -13.06 1.82 -12.40
C ASP A 150 -12.95 0.45 -13.05
N ALA A 151 -12.84 -0.59 -12.22
CA ALA A 151 -12.80 -1.99 -12.62
C ALA A 151 -13.69 -2.82 -11.69
N GLY A 152 -14.64 -3.58 -12.25
CA GLY A 152 -15.53 -4.44 -11.49
C GLY A 152 -14.85 -5.74 -11.08
N THR A 153 -13.96 -6.24 -11.92
CA THR A 153 -13.18 -7.47 -11.73
C THR A 153 -11.76 -7.29 -12.28
N SER A 154 -10.86 -8.22 -11.98
CA SER A 154 -9.49 -8.22 -12.53
C SER A 154 -9.46 -8.20 -14.07
N ALA A 155 -10.46 -8.79 -14.72
CA ALA A 155 -10.56 -8.83 -16.18
C ALA A 155 -10.79 -7.44 -16.81
N ASP A 156 -11.33 -6.49 -16.04
CA ASP A 156 -11.57 -5.12 -16.49
C ASP A 156 -10.31 -4.25 -16.43
N LEU A 157 -9.26 -4.71 -15.72
CA LEU A 157 -8.01 -3.98 -15.61
C LEU A 157 -7.19 -4.05 -16.90
N PRO A 158 -6.38 -3.02 -17.22
CA PRO A 158 -5.42 -3.10 -18.30
C PRO A 158 -4.49 -4.32 -18.10
N PRO A 159 -4.12 -5.07 -19.15
CA PRO A 159 -3.31 -6.29 -19.01
C PRO A 159 -1.98 -6.09 -18.27
N ASN A 160 -1.38 -4.89 -18.37
CA ASN A 160 -0.13 -4.56 -17.68
C ASN A 160 -0.28 -4.33 -16.17
N GLU A 161 -1.52 -4.16 -15.69
CA GLU A 161 -1.84 -3.95 -14.27
C GLU A 161 -2.30 -5.23 -13.58
N GLN A 162 -2.63 -6.26 -14.36
CA GLN A 162 -3.04 -7.57 -13.86
C GLN A 162 -1.84 -8.37 -13.31
N TYR A 163 -2.14 -9.34 -12.44
CA TYR A 163 -1.12 -10.29 -12.00
C TYR A 163 -0.56 -11.08 -13.19
N SER A 164 0.77 -11.26 -13.20
CA SER A 164 1.36 -12.23 -14.11
C SER A 164 0.89 -13.65 -13.78
N PHE A 165 0.98 -14.56 -14.74
CA PHE A 165 0.59 -15.95 -14.55
C PHE A 165 1.29 -16.60 -13.34
N GLU A 166 2.58 -16.32 -13.13
CA GLU A 166 3.32 -16.82 -11.97
C GLU A 166 2.78 -16.28 -10.66
N LYS A 167 2.40 -14.99 -10.66
CA LYS A 167 1.86 -14.35 -9.47
C LYS A 167 0.48 -14.91 -9.13
N ILE A 168 -0.37 -15.15 -10.14
CA ILE A 168 -1.66 -15.85 -9.97
C ILE A 168 -1.44 -17.24 -9.37
N GLY A 169 -0.53 -18.03 -9.94
CA GLY A 169 -0.22 -19.38 -9.46
C GLY A 169 0.31 -19.38 -8.02
N SER A 170 1.28 -18.53 -7.71
CA SER A 170 1.86 -18.40 -6.37
C SER A 170 0.82 -17.91 -5.34
N PHE A 171 0.02 -16.91 -5.68
CA PHE A 171 -1.01 -16.37 -4.80
C PHE A 171 -2.14 -17.39 -4.55
N GLY A 172 -2.62 -18.03 -5.61
CA GLY A 172 -3.63 -19.09 -5.51
C GLY A 172 -3.14 -20.28 -4.68
N PHE A 173 -1.88 -20.69 -4.84
CA PHE A 173 -1.27 -21.74 -4.02
C PHE A 173 -1.18 -21.33 -2.55
N ALA A 174 -0.79 -20.09 -2.25
CA ALA A 174 -0.74 -19.58 -0.88
C ALA A 174 -2.13 -19.58 -0.22
N LEU A 175 -3.16 -19.12 -0.94
CA LEU A 175 -4.55 -19.15 -0.46
C LEU A 175 -5.06 -20.58 -0.23
N ALA A 176 -4.82 -21.48 -1.19
CA ALA A 176 -5.22 -22.89 -1.06
C ALA A 176 -4.50 -23.56 0.11
N SER A 177 -3.20 -23.31 0.29
CA SER A 177 -2.44 -23.80 1.43
C SER A 177 -3.03 -23.29 2.74
N ALA A 178 -3.29 -21.99 2.86
CA ALA A 178 -3.92 -21.41 4.04
C ALA A 178 -5.29 -22.05 4.33
N TYR A 179 -6.14 -22.21 3.30
CA TYR A 179 -7.44 -22.85 3.40
C TYR A 179 -7.34 -24.30 3.89
N VAL A 180 -6.42 -25.10 3.35
CA VAL A 180 -6.22 -26.50 3.76
C VAL A 180 -5.73 -26.59 5.22
N HIS A 181 -4.83 -25.70 5.63
CA HIS A 181 -4.37 -25.62 7.02
C HIS A 181 -5.51 -25.24 7.98
N SER A 182 -6.40 -24.32 7.56
CA SER A 182 -7.54 -23.87 8.37
C SER A 182 -8.74 -24.83 8.34
N ASN A 183 -8.98 -25.57 7.26
CA ASN A 183 -10.11 -26.50 7.10
C ASN A 183 -9.76 -27.95 7.42
N LYS A 184 -9.15 -28.21 8.59
CA LYS A 184 -9.17 -29.60 9.09
C LYS A 184 -10.56 -29.87 9.69
N PRO A 185 -11.25 -30.95 9.26
CA PRO A 185 -12.66 -31.21 9.58
C PRO A 185 -12.97 -31.41 11.08
N VAL A 186 -11.94 -31.53 11.92
CA VAL A 186 -12.07 -31.63 13.38
C VAL A 186 -12.43 -30.28 14.03
N TRP A 187 -12.03 -29.15 13.43
CA TRP A 187 -12.12 -27.84 14.07
C TRP A 187 -13.53 -27.24 14.09
N PHE A 188 -14.30 -27.43 13.02
CA PHE A 188 -15.62 -26.82 12.84
C PHE A 188 -16.79 -27.66 13.38
N LYS A 189 -16.53 -28.86 13.91
CA LYS A 189 -17.53 -29.75 14.51
C LYS A 189 -17.59 -29.66 16.05
N MET A 190 -16.84 -28.72 16.64
CA MET A 190 -16.80 -28.55 18.10
C MET A 190 -17.81 -27.49 18.54
N ASP A 191 -18.82 -27.91 19.31
CA ASP A 191 -19.85 -27.00 19.86
C ASP A 191 -19.31 -26.05 20.94
N SER A 192 -18.10 -26.29 21.46
CA SER A 192 -17.46 -25.47 22.49
C SER A 192 -16.49 -24.43 21.89
N GLN A 193 -16.79 -23.15 22.14
CA GLN A 193 -15.94 -22.02 21.75
C GLN A 193 -14.52 -22.10 22.34
N TRP A 194 -14.37 -22.69 23.53
CA TRP A 194 -13.07 -22.88 24.19
C TRP A 194 -12.24 -23.97 23.53
N LEU A 195 -12.86 -25.09 23.14
CA LEU A 195 -12.17 -26.13 22.39
C LEU A 195 -11.70 -25.62 21.03
N MET A 196 -12.51 -24.77 20.37
CA MET A 196 -12.11 -24.10 19.12
C MET A 196 -10.94 -23.11 19.33
N PHE A 197 -10.92 -22.35 20.43
CA PHE A 197 -9.79 -21.49 20.77
C PHE A 197 -8.51 -22.30 20.97
N PHE A 198 -8.52 -23.33 21.82
CA PHE A 198 -7.34 -24.18 22.04
C PHE A 198 -6.89 -24.90 20.75
N ALA A 199 -7.83 -25.37 19.95
CA ALA A 199 -7.56 -25.93 18.63
C ALA A 199 -6.85 -24.96 17.69
N LEU A 200 -7.30 -23.70 17.64
CA LEU A 200 -6.65 -22.63 16.88
C LEU A 200 -5.25 -22.34 17.42
N CYS A 201 -5.09 -22.27 18.74
CA CYS A 201 -3.78 -22.07 19.36
C CYS A 201 -2.80 -23.17 18.94
N MET A 202 -3.18 -24.44 19.08
CA MET A 202 -2.37 -25.60 18.69
C MET A 202 -2.05 -25.63 17.19
N ALA A 203 -2.97 -25.17 16.34
CA ALA A 203 -2.77 -25.13 14.90
C ALA A 203 -1.84 -24.00 14.46
N CYS A 204 -1.91 -22.85 15.13
CA CYS A 204 -1.13 -21.65 14.80
C CYS A 204 0.26 -21.64 15.44
N GLU A 205 0.42 -22.24 16.62
CA GLU A 205 1.67 -22.25 17.39
C GLU A 205 2.89 -22.71 16.57
N PRO A 206 2.87 -23.85 15.84
CA PRO A 206 4.04 -24.33 15.12
C PRO A 206 4.29 -23.62 13.78
N LEU A 207 3.45 -22.66 13.36
CA LEU A 207 3.57 -22.04 12.03
C LEU A 207 4.86 -21.21 11.90
N THR A 208 5.25 -20.51 12.97
CA THR A 208 6.46 -19.66 13.01
C THR A 208 7.02 -19.57 14.43
N LYS A 209 8.28 -19.12 14.55
CA LYS A 209 8.86 -18.78 15.88
C LYS A 209 8.09 -17.66 16.57
N VAL A 210 7.53 -16.72 15.81
CA VAL A 210 6.78 -15.56 16.33
C VAL A 210 5.43 -16.01 16.92
N THR A 211 4.72 -16.89 16.23
CA THR A 211 3.44 -17.46 16.73
C THR A 211 3.66 -18.29 17.98
N HIS A 212 4.73 -19.09 18.04
CA HIS A 212 5.08 -19.83 19.26
C HIS A 212 5.36 -18.89 20.44
N PHE A 213 6.18 -17.86 20.23
CA PHE A 213 6.44 -16.85 21.26
C PHE A 213 5.18 -16.11 21.71
N PHE A 214 4.26 -15.80 20.79
CA PHE A 214 2.97 -15.19 21.11
C PHE A 214 2.17 -16.05 22.10
N PHE A 215 2.02 -17.36 21.84
CA PHE A 215 1.22 -18.22 22.73
C PHE A 215 1.81 -18.37 24.14
N GLN A 216 3.12 -18.16 24.29
CA GLN A 216 3.78 -18.13 25.61
C GLN A 216 3.56 -16.81 26.35
N MET A 217 3.48 -15.68 25.62
CA MET A 217 3.58 -14.35 26.20
C MET A 217 2.30 -13.51 26.11
N TRP A 218 1.25 -13.97 25.43
CA TRP A 218 0.07 -13.13 25.11
C TRP A 218 -0.66 -12.56 26.34
N LYS A 219 -0.54 -13.20 27.50
CA LYS A 219 -1.10 -12.71 28.77
C LYS A 219 -0.22 -11.65 29.45
N GLU A 220 1.07 -11.59 29.14
CA GLU A 220 2.04 -10.70 29.81
C GLU A 220 1.80 -9.24 29.45
N ASP A 221 1.73 -8.37 30.46
CA ASP A 221 1.50 -6.92 30.27
C ASP A 221 2.65 -6.24 29.51
N THR A 222 3.89 -6.70 29.74
CA THR A 222 5.06 -6.23 29.00
C THR A 222 4.98 -6.56 27.52
N PHE A 223 4.46 -7.74 27.16
CA PHE A 223 4.27 -8.13 25.76
C PHE A 223 3.04 -7.46 25.13
N PHE A 224 1.98 -7.20 25.90
CA PHE A 224 0.86 -6.36 25.47
C PHE A 224 1.36 -4.97 25.06
N GLY A 225 2.13 -4.30 25.91
CA GLY A 225 2.65 -2.97 25.61
C GLY A 225 3.75 -2.96 24.54
N TYR A 226 4.58 -4.00 24.46
CA TYR A 226 5.59 -4.18 23.40
C TYR A 226 4.97 -4.12 22.00
N GLN A 227 3.77 -4.69 21.82
CA GLN A 227 3.09 -4.71 20.52
C GLN A 227 2.70 -3.32 20.00
N TYR A 228 2.61 -2.30 20.85
CA TYR A 228 2.39 -0.91 20.43
C TYR A 228 3.64 -0.24 19.86
N LEU A 229 4.83 -0.80 20.09
CA LEU A 229 6.08 -0.28 19.55
C LEU A 229 6.59 -1.13 18.39
N ASN A 230 6.38 -2.45 18.46
CA ASN A 230 7.06 -3.42 17.60
C ASN A 230 6.13 -4.54 17.12
N GLY A 231 4.82 -4.39 17.33
CA GLY A 231 3.82 -5.35 16.85
C GLY A 231 3.36 -5.03 15.44
N VAL A 232 2.24 -5.64 15.07
CA VAL A 232 1.60 -5.46 13.76
C VAL A 232 1.14 -4.01 13.52
N ASN A 233 0.83 -3.26 14.59
CA ASN A 233 0.41 -1.86 14.49
C ASN A 233 1.16 -0.97 15.51
N PRO A 234 2.31 -0.37 15.13
CA PRO A 234 3.08 0.53 15.98
C PRO A 234 2.64 2.01 15.92
N MET A 235 1.46 2.29 15.37
CA MET A 235 1.03 3.66 15.03
C MET A 235 -0.04 4.25 15.97
N SER A 236 -0.69 3.42 16.78
CA SER A 236 -1.87 3.85 17.57
C SER A 236 -1.53 4.58 18.88
N VAL A 237 -0.38 4.26 19.50
CA VAL A 237 0.02 4.85 20.78
C VAL A 237 0.65 6.22 20.61
N ARG A 238 0.39 7.12 21.57
CA ARG A 238 0.97 8.46 21.67
C ARG A 238 1.29 8.83 23.11
N LYS A 239 2.23 9.76 23.32
CA LYS A 239 2.51 10.35 24.63
C LYS A 239 1.28 11.08 25.16
N CYS A 240 0.96 10.88 26.42
CA CYS A 240 -0.17 11.49 27.10
C CYS A 240 0.34 12.66 27.95
N THR A 241 -0.03 13.88 27.58
CA THR A 241 0.32 15.10 28.34
C THR A 241 -0.75 15.50 29.35
N LYS A 242 -1.99 15.06 29.12
CA LYS A 242 -3.13 15.20 30.03
C LYS A 242 -4.04 13.99 29.86
N ILE A 243 -4.43 13.36 30.97
CA ILE A 243 -5.42 12.30 30.95
C ILE A 243 -6.77 12.88 30.48
N PRO A 244 -7.45 12.27 29.49
CA PRO A 244 -8.74 12.77 29.00
C PRO A 244 -9.80 12.82 30.10
N ASP A 245 -10.64 13.86 30.10
CA ASP A 245 -11.68 14.05 31.13
C ASP A 245 -12.72 12.91 31.13
N ASN A 246 -12.90 12.23 29.99
CA ASN A 246 -13.74 11.04 29.85
C ASN A 246 -13.05 9.73 30.25
N PHE A 247 -11.84 9.78 30.79
CA PHE A 247 -11.08 8.66 31.31
C PHE A 247 -10.59 8.97 32.75
N PRO A 248 -11.47 8.91 33.76
CA PRO A 248 -11.18 9.39 35.12
C PRO A 248 -10.29 8.42 35.92
N VAL A 249 -9.11 8.11 35.40
CA VAL A 249 -8.07 7.32 36.08
C VAL A 249 -7.51 8.14 37.24
N THR A 250 -7.44 7.53 38.41
CA THR A 250 -6.90 8.16 39.63
C THR A 250 -5.57 7.54 40.03
N GLN A 251 -4.79 8.23 40.86
CA GLN A 251 -3.56 7.68 41.44
C GLN A 251 -3.81 6.35 42.15
N ASP A 252 -4.87 6.27 42.96
CA ASP A 252 -5.18 5.08 43.77
C ASP A 252 -5.43 3.84 42.90
N MET A 253 -6.03 4.02 41.72
CA MET A 253 -6.28 2.93 40.77
C MET A 253 -4.99 2.30 40.22
N VAL A 254 -3.95 3.11 40.00
CA VAL A 254 -2.72 2.67 39.31
C VAL A 254 -1.50 2.56 40.24
N ALA A 255 -1.64 2.91 41.52
CA ALA A 255 -0.56 2.93 42.49
C ALA A 255 0.13 1.56 42.65
N SER A 256 -0.63 0.47 42.54
CA SER A 256 -0.08 -0.89 42.64
C SER A 256 0.90 -1.20 41.50
N THR A 257 0.64 -0.72 40.28
CA THR A 257 1.51 -0.93 39.11
C THR A 257 2.68 0.04 39.09
N LEU A 258 2.46 1.31 39.48
CA LEU A 258 3.52 2.33 39.54
C LEU A 258 4.52 2.09 40.69
N GLY A 259 4.07 1.46 41.77
CA GLY A 259 4.84 1.27 42.99
C GLY A 259 4.97 2.55 43.82
N SER A 260 5.74 2.48 44.91
CA SER A 260 5.87 3.57 45.89
C SER A 260 6.91 4.64 45.53
N SER A 261 7.74 4.40 44.50
CA SER A 261 8.81 5.32 44.09
C SER A 261 8.31 6.53 43.28
N THR A 262 7.08 6.47 42.77
CA THR A 262 6.51 7.48 41.88
C THR A 262 4.99 7.59 42.05
N ASP A 263 4.38 8.51 41.32
CA ASP A 263 2.93 8.66 41.23
C ASP A 263 2.53 9.10 39.81
N LEU A 264 1.25 8.98 39.49
CA LEU A 264 0.67 9.22 38.17
C LEU A 264 0.95 10.65 37.68
N GLN A 265 0.90 11.63 38.59
CA GLN A 265 1.16 13.03 38.23
C GLN A 265 2.63 13.23 37.86
N LYS A 266 3.57 12.70 38.66
CA LYS A 266 5.01 12.75 38.36
C LYS A 266 5.35 12.04 37.05
N GLU A 267 4.76 10.88 36.80
CA GLU A 267 4.99 10.14 35.55
C GLU A 267 4.41 10.86 34.32
N LEU A 268 3.28 11.56 34.47
CA LEU A 268 2.69 12.40 33.43
C LEU A 268 3.61 13.60 33.12
N GLU A 269 4.08 14.30 34.15
CA GLU A 269 5.02 15.44 34.02
C GLU A 269 6.37 15.02 33.44
N SER A 270 6.84 13.82 33.78
CA SER A 270 8.06 13.23 33.24
C SER A 270 7.90 12.72 31.79
N GLY A 271 6.68 12.72 31.25
CA GLY A 271 6.39 12.25 29.90
C GLY A 271 6.49 10.73 29.73
N ASN A 272 6.26 9.98 30.80
CA ASN A 272 6.32 8.51 30.85
C ASN A 272 4.94 7.84 30.68
N ILE A 273 3.86 8.62 30.59
CA ILE A 273 2.51 8.12 30.36
C ILE A 273 2.13 8.24 28.88
N PHE A 274 1.48 7.21 28.37
CA PHE A 274 1.06 7.07 26.98
C PHE A 274 -0.40 6.65 26.91
N LEU A 275 -1.06 6.94 25.80
CA LEU A 275 -2.46 6.65 25.56
C LEU A 275 -2.66 6.03 24.19
N ALA A 276 -3.42 4.94 24.14
CA ALA A 276 -4.06 4.46 22.92
C ALA A 276 -5.57 4.71 23.04
N ASP A 277 -6.10 5.59 22.17
CA ASP A 277 -7.51 6.00 22.15
C ASP A 277 -8.20 5.52 20.87
N TYR A 278 -9.17 4.63 21.05
CA TYR A 278 -9.93 4.00 19.98
C TYR A 278 -11.29 4.65 19.74
N LYS A 279 -11.48 5.91 20.14
CA LYS A 279 -12.70 6.70 19.89
C LYS A 279 -13.21 6.63 18.44
N ILE A 280 -12.32 6.43 17.47
CA ILE A 280 -12.69 6.28 16.05
C ILE A 280 -13.69 5.14 15.80
N LEU A 281 -13.65 4.10 16.64
CA LEU A 281 -14.53 2.93 16.56
C LEU A 281 -15.92 3.16 17.14
N GLU A 282 -16.15 4.28 17.84
CA GLU A 282 -17.46 4.61 18.41
C GLU A 282 -18.50 4.77 17.29
N GLY A 283 -19.64 4.08 17.40
CA GLY A 283 -20.72 4.15 16.43
C GLY A 283 -20.44 3.46 15.08
N ILE A 284 -19.39 2.64 14.98
CA ILE A 284 -19.23 1.76 13.81
C ILE A 284 -20.29 0.64 13.87
N PRO A 285 -21.10 0.44 12.81
CA PRO A 285 -22.05 -0.66 12.76
C PRO A 285 -21.36 -2.01 12.90
N THR A 286 -21.92 -2.88 13.73
CA THR A 286 -21.39 -4.22 13.94
C THR A 286 -22.18 -5.27 13.17
N ASN A 287 -21.45 -6.25 12.65
CA ASN A 287 -21.95 -7.35 11.85
C ASN A 287 -22.77 -8.37 12.67
N THR A 288 -23.50 -9.24 11.97
CA THR A 288 -24.13 -10.44 12.50
C THR A 288 -23.56 -11.64 11.76
N ILE A 289 -22.80 -12.48 12.47
CA ILE A 289 -22.11 -13.64 11.88
C ILE A 289 -22.82 -14.90 12.35
N ASN A 290 -23.26 -15.75 11.42
CA ASN A 290 -23.98 -17.00 11.71
C ASN A 290 -25.18 -16.78 12.67
N GLY A 291 -25.95 -15.71 12.44
CA GLY A 291 -27.10 -15.33 13.28
C GLY A 291 -26.75 -14.73 14.64
N LYS A 292 -25.46 -14.57 14.98
CA LYS A 292 -25.00 -14.01 16.26
C LYS A 292 -24.51 -12.58 16.08
N LYS A 293 -25.10 -11.66 16.84
CA LYS A 293 -24.68 -10.25 16.87
C LYS A 293 -23.24 -10.16 17.37
N GLN A 294 -22.41 -9.44 16.64
CA GLN A 294 -21.04 -9.13 17.03
C GLN A 294 -20.98 -7.77 17.73
N TYR A 295 -19.95 -7.56 18.53
CA TYR A 295 -19.79 -6.37 19.36
C TYR A 295 -18.40 -5.77 19.18
N LEU A 296 -18.33 -4.44 19.22
CA LEU A 296 -17.10 -3.67 19.08
C LEU A 296 -17.01 -2.67 20.22
N ALA A 297 -15.84 -2.58 20.83
CA ALA A 297 -15.53 -1.59 21.86
C ALA A 297 -14.77 -0.40 21.24
N ALA A 298 -14.83 0.76 21.91
CA ALA A 298 -14.01 1.93 21.58
C ALA A 298 -13.15 2.30 22.81
N PRO A 299 -12.16 1.46 23.16
CA PRO A 299 -11.46 1.59 24.43
C PRO A 299 -10.53 2.80 24.52
N LEU A 300 -10.18 3.14 25.76
CA LEU A 300 -9.06 3.99 26.14
C LEU A 300 -8.10 3.13 26.95
N CYS A 301 -6.83 3.08 26.55
CA CYS A 301 -5.79 2.29 27.23
C CYS A 301 -4.63 3.21 27.63
N LEU A 302 -4.44 3.38 28.94
CA LEU A 302 -3.34 4.14 29.52
C LEU A 302 -2.15 3.19 29.72
N LEU A 303 -0.97 3.61 29.27
CA LEU A 303 0.27 2.86 29.41
C LEU A 303 1.34 3.70 30.11
N TRP A 304 2.24 3.02 30.80
CA TRP A 304 3.37 3.61 31.50
C TRP A 304 4.68 3.03 30.99
N LYS A 305 5.68 3.88 30.76
CA LYS A 305 7.06 3.47 30.54
C LYS A 305 7.71 3.17 31.89
N SER A 306 7.86 1.90 32.22
CA SER A 306 8.45 1.46 33.47
C SER A 306 9.92 1.88 33.61
N LEU A 307 10.45 1.72 34.83
CA LEU A 307 11.86 1.97 35.14
C LEU A 307 12.83 1.06 34.34
N GLN A 308 12.35 -0.08 33.84
CA GLN A 308 13.11 -0.99 32.97
C GLN A 308 12.87 -0.72 31.47
N ASP A 309 12.27 0.44 31.15
CA ASP A 309 11.92 0.87 29.81
C ASP A 309 11.03 -0.16 29.08
N TYR A 310 10.04 -0.72 29.78
CA TYR A 310 8.94 -1.44 29.14
C TYR A 310 7.71 -0.55 29.12
N LEU A 311 6.99 -0.56 28.01
CA LEU A 311 5.66 0.03 27.96
C LEU A 311 4.67 -1.00 28.53
N ILE A 312 3.91 -0.62 29.55
CA ILE A 312 3.03 -1.52 30.31
C ILE A 312 1.64 -0.88 30.44
N PRO A 313 0.53 -1.59 30.15
CA PRO A 313 -0.82 -1.08 30.40
C PRO A 313 -1.08 -0.93 31.90
N ILE A 314 -1.65 0.21 32.31
CA ILE A 314 -1.97 0.50 33.72
C ILE A 314 -3.47 0.71 33.96
N ALA A 315 -4.23 1.11 32.94
CA ALA A 315 -5.68 1.28 33.04
C ALA A 315 -6.36 1.10 31.68
N ILE A 316 -7.55 0.49 31.66
CA ILE A 316 -8.35 0.29 30.44
C ILE A 316 -9.81 0.63 30.72
N GLN A 317 -10.41 1.52 29.93
CA GLN A 317 -11.85 1.75 29.89
C GLN A 317 -12.39 1.29 28.54
N LEU A 318 -13.39 0.39 28.51
CA LEU A 318 -13.86 -0.23 27.24
C LEU A 318 -14.85 0.63 26.43
N GLY A 319 -15.18 1.82 26.92
CA GLY A 319 -16.04 2.78 26.23
C GLY A 319 -15.58 4.22 26.43
N GLN A 320 -16.11 5.12 25.61
CA GLN A 320 -15.73 6.53 25.63
C GLN A 320 -16.48 7.35 26.67
N GLN A 321 -17.62 6.86 27.18
CA GLN A 321 -18.39 7.51 28.23
C GLN A 321 -18.13 6.80 29.57
N PRO A 322 -17.58 7.48 30.59
CA PRO A 322 -17.35 6.88 31.89
C PRO A 322 -18.69 6.63 32.61
N GLY A 323 -18.73 5.62 33.47
CA GLY A 323 -19.89 5.35 34.29
C GLY A 323 -19.85 3.95 34.92
N PRO A 324 -20.82 3.60 35.78
CA PRO A 324 -20.85 2.31 36.47
C PRO A 324 -20.86 1.10 35.52
N GLU A 325 -21.44 1.24 34.32
CA GLU A 325 -21.47 0.20 33.29
C GLU A 325 -20.21 0.14 32.42
N LYS A 326 -19.29 1.10 32.58
CA LYS A 326 -18.03 1.22 31.87
C LYS A 326 -16.90 1.40 32.88
N PRO A 327 -16.64 0.38 33.73
CA PRO A 327 -15.59 0.44 34.72
C PRO A 327 -14.21 0.64 34.06
N ILE A 328 -13.31 1.21 34.84
CA ILE A 328 -11.88 1.25 34.50
C ILE A 328 -11.27 -0.02 35.08
N PHE A 329 -10.76 -0.88 34.21
CA PHE A 329 -10.03 -2.08 34.58
C PHE A 329 -8.57 -1.74 34.83
N VAL A 330 -7.97 -2.37 35.84
CA VAL A 330 -6.57 -2.20 36.22
C VAL A 330 -5.91 -3.56 36.46
N ALA A 331 -4.57 -3.61 36.48
CA ALA A 331 -3.83 -4.85 36.62
C ALA A 331 -4.04 -5.58 37.96
N SER A 332 -4.55 -4.90 38.99
CA SER A 332 -4.90 -5.49 40.29
C SER A 332 -6.30 -6.11 40.35
N ASP A 333 -7.11 -5.98 39.29
CA ASP A 333 -8.39 -6.66 39.18
C ASP A 333 -8.19 -8.18 39.04
N PRO A 334 -9.25 -9.00 39.22
CA PRO A 334 -9.18 -10.43 38.97
C PRO A 334 -8.57 -10.75 37.58
N GLU A 335 -7.76 -11.81 37.50
CA GLU A 335 -6.95 -12.15 36.31
C GLU A 335 -7.76 -12.06 35.00
N TRP A 336 -8.97 -12.60 35.00
CA TRP A 336 -9.81 -12.67 33.80
C TRP A 336 -10.49 -11.34 33.44
N ASP A 337 -10.74 -10.46 34.41
CA ASP A 337 -11.29 -9.13 34.12
C ASP A 337 -10.23 -8.29 33.39
N TRP A 338 -9.00 -8.26 33.93
CA TRP A 338 -7.87 -7.59 33.29
C TRP A 338 -7.51 -8.20 31.94
N THR A 339 -7.46 -9.53 31.86
CA THR A 339 -7.17 -10.24 30.61
C THR A 339 -8.22 -9.95 29.55
N LEU A 340 -9.51 -9.97 29.90
CA LEU A 340 -10.59 -9.69 28.95
C LEU A 340 -10.57 -8.22 28.49
N ALA A 341 -10.28 -7.27 29.39
CA ALA A 341 -10.11 -5.87 29.02
C ALA A 341 -8.99 -5.69 27.98
N LYS A 342 -7.83 -6.34 28.18
CA LYS A 342 -6.73 -6.36 27.20
C LYS A 342 -7.14 -7.01 25.87
N ILE A 343 -7.87 -8.12 25.89
CA ILE A 343 -8.37 -8.77 24.66
C ILE A 343 -9.24 -7.79 23.86
N TRP A 344 -10.15 -7.05 24.51
CA TRP A 344 -10.98 -6.05 23.84
C TRP A 344 -10.15 -4.92 23.23
N VAL A 345 -9.08 -4.48 23.88
CA VAL A 345 -8.14 -3.51 23.31
C VAL A 345 -7.42 -4.08 22.09
N ARG A 346 -6.90 -5.32 22.15
CA ARG A 346 -6.29 -5.97 20.98
C ARG A 346 -7.30 -6.16 19.84
N TYR A 347 -8.56 -6.42 20.15
CA TYR A 347 -9.61 -6.56 19.15
C TYR A 347 -9.95 -5.24 18.46
N ALA A 348 -10.03 -4.14 19.23
CA ALA A 348 -10.16 -2.79 18.71
C ALA A 348 -8.96 -2.41 17.82
N GLU A 349 -7.75 -2.69 18.29
CA GLU A 349 -6.52 -2.46 17.54
C GLU A 349 -6.47 -3.23 16.23
N PHE A 350 -6.96 -4.47 16.22
CA PHE A 350 -7.06 -5.26 15.00
C PHE A 350 -8.00 -4.62 13.96
N GLN A 351 -9.15 -4.08 14.37
CA GLN A 351 -10.04 -3.40 13.43
C GLN A 351 -9.39 -2.13 12.85
N LEU A 352 -8.70 -1.35 13.70
CA LEU A 352 -8.03 -0.14 13.26
C LEU A 352 -6.82 -0.45 12.35
N HIS A 353 -6.02 -1.46 12.72
CA HIS A 353 -4.93 -1.96 11.89
C HIS A 353 -5.41 -2.33 10.50
N GLU A 354 -6.39 -3.24 10.39
CA GLU A 354 -6.80 -3.77 9.08
C GLU A 354 -7.42 -2.71 8.18
N LEU A 355 -8.20 -1.78 8.73
CA LEU A 355 -9.01 -0.86 7.93
C LEU A 355 -8.39 0.54 7.74
N ASP A 356 -7.59 1.02 8.70
CA ASP A 356 -6.87 2.29 8.59
C ASP A 356 -5.44 2.05 8.12
N HIS A 357 -4.60 1.44 8.96
CA HIS A 357 -3.16 1.43 8.74
C HIS A 357 -2.73 0.47 7.63
N HIS A 358 -3.47 -0.63 7.45
CA HIS A 358 -3.27 -1.57 6.36
C HIS A 358 -4.06 -1.14 5.12
N LEU A 359 -5.39 -1.26 5.11
CA LEU A 359 -6.20 -0.99 3.91
C LEU A 359 -6.09 0.45 3.42
N LEU A 360 -6.45 1.45 4.24
CA LEU A 360 -6.48 2.84 3.77
C LEU A 360 -5.07 3.36 3.47
N ARG A 361 -4.18 3.37 4.47
CA ARG A 361 -2.89 4.07 4.41
C ARG A 361 -1.84 3.40 3.51
N THR A 362 -1.98 2.10 3.22
CA THR A 362 -1.09 1.43 2.26
C THR A 362 -1.81 1.11 0.96
N HIS A 363 -2.84 0.27 0.99
CA HIS A 363 -3.49 -0.21 -0.25
C HIS A 363 -4.20 0.89 -1.03
N LEU A 364 -5.14 1.60 -0.41
CA LEU A 364 -5.99 2.58 -1.11
C LEU A 364 -5.18 3.82 -1.52
N LEU A 365 -4.26 4.30 -0.69
CA LEU A 365 -3.37 5.40 -1.07
C LEU A 365 -2.37 4.99 -2.16
N ALA A 366 -1.79 3.79 -2.13
CA ALA A 366 -0.92 3.33 -3.22
C ALA A 366 -1.69 3.20 -4.54
N GLU A 367 -2.95 2.76 -4.51
CA GLU A 367 -3.81 2.72 -5.69
C GLU A 367 -4.11 4.13 -6.22
N LEU A 368 -4.44 5.07 -5.33
CA LEU A 368 -4.62 6.48 -5.67
C LEU A 368 -3.38 7.02 -6.40
N PHE A 369 -2.18 6.82 -5.83
CA PHE A 369 -0.93 7.29 -6.45
C PHE A 369 -0.66 6.60 -7.78
N SER A 370 -0.95 5.31 -7.91
CA SER A 370 -0.81 4.56 -9.16
C SER A 370 -1.69 5.13 -10.27
N ILE A 371 -2.99 5.32 -10.00
CA ILE A 371 -3.94 5.83 -11.00
C ILE A 371 -3.58 7.26 -11.39
N ALA A 372 -3.29 8.14 -10.42
CA ALA A 372 -2.91 9.52 -10.69
C ALA A 372 -1.61 9.58 -11.51
N THR A 373 -0.62 8.74 -11.21
CA THR A 373 0.64 8.66 -11.96
C THR A 373 0.39 8.31 -13.42
N SER A 374 -0.38 7.25 -13.67
CA SER A 374 -0.71 6.81 -15.04
C SER A 374 -1.49 7.88 -15.81
N ARG A 375 -2.35 8.65 -15.15
CA ARG A 375 -3.21 9.65 -15.80
C ARG A 375 -2.54 10.98 -16.10
N ASN A 376 -1.59 11.41 -15.28
CA ASN A 376 -1.01 12.76 -15.37
C ASN A 376 0.46 12.78 -15.82
N LEU A 377 1.22 11.70 -15.60
CA LEU A 377 2.65 11.69 -15.89
C LEU A 377 2.92 10.80 -17.12
N PRO A 378 3.50 11.33 -18.21
CA PRO A 378 3.88 10.52 -19.35
C PRO A 378 5.05 9.59 -19.01
N THR A 379 5.26 8.52 -19.79
CA THR A 379 6.29 7.50 -19.50
C THR A 379 7.72 8.04 -19.50
N GLN A 380 7.94 9.17 -20.18
CA GLN A 380 9.19 9.91 -20.22
C GLN A 380 9.47 10.66 -18.92
N HIS A 381 8.43 11.00 -18.16
CA HIS A 381 8.54 11.85 -16.98
C HIS A 381 9.42 11.15 -15.92
N PRO A 382 10.43 11.84 -15.35
CA PRO A 382 11.34 11.25 -14.37
C PRO A 382 10.58 10.61 -13.20
N LEU A 383 9.55 11.29 -12.68
CA LEU A 383 8.72 10.78 -11.59
C LEU A 383 7.90 9.54 -11.98
N PHE A 384 7.45 9.42 -13.24
CA PHE A 384 6.77 8.19 -13.70
C PHE A 384 7.73 7.00 -13.66
N LYS A 385 8.94 7.18 -14.21
CA LYS A 385 9.99 6.13 -14.21
C LYS A 385 10.39 5.71 -12.80
N LEU A 386 10.45 6.68 -11.89
CA LEU A 386 10.76 6.47 -10.48
C LEU A 386 9.65 5.69 -9.78
N LEU A 387 8.38 6.10 -9.94
CA LEU A 387 7.28 5.56 -9.16
C LEU A 387 6.72 4.24 -9.71
N LEU A 388 6.76 4.01 -11.02
CA LEU A 388 6.13 2.84 -11.66
C LEU A 388 6.47 1.49 -10.99
N PRO A 389 7.74 1.19 -10.60
CA PRO A 389 8.06 -0.06 -9.93
C PRO A 389 7.34 -0.26 -8.59
N HIS A 390 7.01 0.83 -7.89
CA HIS A 390 6.36 0.81 -6.58
C HIS A 390 4.86 0.51 -6.66
N PHE A 391 4.25 0.62 -7.84
CA PHE A 391 2.82 0.38 -8.06
C PHE A 391 2.50 -0.98 -8.67
N ARG A 392 3.53 -1.81 -8.90
CA ARG A 392 3.36 -3.11 -9.55
C ARG A 392 2.33 -3.95 -8.80
N TYR A 393 1.25 -4.28 -9.52
CA TYR A 393 0.12 -5.07 -9.06
C TYR A 393 -0.78 -4.45 -7.97
N THR A 394 -0.60 -3.18 -7.65
CA THR A 394 -1.45 -2.49 -6.66
C THR A 394 -2.91 -2.45 -7.09
N LEU A 395 -3.20 -2.19 -8.38
CA LEU A 395 -4.57 -2.15 -8.89
C LEU A 395 -5.25 -3.53 -8.81
N GLU A 396 -4.55 -4.59 -9.25
CA GLU A 396 -5.04 -5.97 -9.22
C GLU A 396 -5.43 -6.41 -7.80
N ILE A 397 -4.52 -6.27 -6.82
CA ILE A 397 -4.81 -6.73 -5.46
C ILE A 397 -5.97 -5.95 -4.82
N ASN A 398 -6.10 -4.66 -5.12
CA ASN A 398 -7.19 -3.85 -4.58
C ASN A 398 -8.55 -4.17 -5.24
N VAL A 399 -8.57 -4.51 -6.53
CA VAL A 399 -9.77 -5.04 -7.20
C VAL A 399 -10.16 -6.40 -6.61
N LEU A 400 -9.20 -7.29 -6.38
CA LEU A 400 -9.44 -8.57 -5.69
C LEU A 400 -9.97 -8.35 -4.27
N ALA A 401 -9.42 -7.40 -3.52
CA ALA A 401 -9.90 -7.07 -2.19
C ALA A 401 -11.36 -6.58 -2.21
N ARG A 402 -11.71 -5.67 -3.12
CA ARG A 402 -13.10 -5.19 -3.27
C ARG A 402 -14.07 -6.29 -3.70
N THR A 403 -13.63 -7.27 -4.47
CA THR A 403 -14.51 -8.33 -4.98
C THR A 403 -14.63 -9.53 -4.04
N GLN A 404 -13.62 -9.81 -3.22
CA GLN A 404 -13.55 -11.04 -2.43
C GLN A 404 -13.39 -10.82 -0.91
N LEU A 405 -12.83 -9.68 -0.49
CA LEU A 405 -12.45 -9.42 0.90
C LEU A 405 -13.41 -8.46 1.60
N ILE A 406 -13.48 -7.21 1.12
CA ILE A 406 -14.19 -6.09 1.77
C ILE A 406 -15.52 -5.73 1.11
N GLY A 407 -15.83 -6.34 -0.04
CA GLY A 407 -17.10 -6.13 -0.74
C GLY A 407 -18.24 -6.99 -0.18
N PRO A 408 -19.48 -6.73 -0.63
CA PRO A 408 -20.64 -7.50 -0.20
C PRO A 408 -20.46 -9.01 -0.37
N GLY A 409 -20.69 -9.77 0.70
CA GLY A 409 -20.50 -11.23 0.71
C GLY A 409 -19.03 -11.68 0.75
N GLY A 410 -18.10 -10.74 0.88
CA GLY A 410 -16.67 -10.99 1.06
C GLY A 410 -16.32 -11.57 2.43
N LEU A 411 -15.03 -11.79 2.66
CA LEU A 411 -14.54 -12.38 3.91
C LEU A 411 -14.82 -11.50 5.15
N PHE A 412 -14.79 -10.17 5.03
CA PHE A 412 -15.14 -9.27 6.14
C PHE A 412 -16.59 -9.50 6.61
N ASP A 413 -17.54 -9.61 5.68
CA ASP A 413 -18.95 -9.88 5.99
C ASP A 413 -19.15 -11.25 6.66
N LYS A 414 -18.26 -12.21 6.39
CA LYS A 414 -18.34 -13.57 6.92
C LYS A 414 -17.68 -13.75 8.28
N ALA A 415 -16.64 -12.97 8.59
CA ALA A 415 -15.75 -13.26 9.73
C ALA A 415 -15.39 -12.06 10.61
N PHE A 416 -15.70 -10.83 10.22
CA PHE A 416 -15.24 -9.62 10.91
C PHE A 416 -16.41 -8.82 11.48
N VAL A 417 -16.23 -8.23 12.66
CA VAL A 417 -17.26 -7.39 13.32
C VAL A 417 -17.59 -6.14 12.53
N THR A 418 -16.64 -5.58 11.78
CA THR A 418 -16.85 -4.40 10.93
C THR A 418 -17.39 -4.77 9.54
N GLY A 419 -17.57 -6.06 9.24
CA GLY A 419 -18.22 -6.51 8.01
C GLY A 419 -19.66 -6.00 7.89
N ASN A 420 -20.21 -6.13 6.69
CA ASN A 420 -21.60 -5.81 6.36
C ASN A 420 -21.97 -4.35 6.69
N GLY A 421 -21.11 -3.41 6.28
CA GLY A 421 -21.37 -1.97 6.31
C GLY A 421 -20.47 -1.15 7.23
N GLY A 422 -19.77 -1.76 8.19
CA GLY A 422 -18.84 -1.05 9.08
C GLY A 422 -17.56 -0.59 8.37
N VAL A 423 -17.03 -1.39 7.44
CA VAL A 423 -15.81 -1.13 6.67
C VAL A 423 -15.78 0.28 6.03
N PRO A 424 -16.73 0.65 5.14
CA PRO A 424 -16.69 1.96 4.49
C PRO A 424 -16.81 3.13 5.49
N ILE A 425 -17.51 2.94 6.61
CA ILE A 425 -17.67 3.97 7.64
C ILE A 425 -16.36 4.18 8.40
N LEU A 426 -15.66 3.10 8.77
CA LEU A 426 -14.37 3.23 9.45
C LEU A 426 -13.32 3.84 8.51
N VAL A 427 -13.24 3.39 7.25
CA VAL A 427 -12.34 3.97 6.24
C VAL A 427 -12.61 5.46 6.06
N ARG A 428 -13.87 5.89 5.99
CA ARG A 428 -14.25 7.31 5.93
C ARG A 428 -13.74 8.09 7.15
N LYS A 429 -14.03 7.60 8.36
CA LYS A 429 -13.57 8.25 9.61
C LYS A 429 -12.04 8.31 9.70
N SER A 430 -11.34 7.30 9.19
CA SER A 430 -9.88 7.28 9.12
C SER A 430 -9.35 8.29 8.11
N LEU A 431 -9.94 8.38 6.92
CA LEU A 431 -9.62 9.43 5.95
C LEU A 431 -9.88 10.81 6.54
N GLU A 432 -10.94 10.97 7.34
CA GLU A 432 -11.26 12.21 8.05
C GLU A 432 -10.14 12.69 8.99
N ARG A 433 -9.37 11.76 9.57
CA ARG A 433 -8.25 12.07 10.48
C ARG A 433 -6.88 12.03 9.81
N LEU A 434 -6.80 11.55 8.58
CA LEU A 434 -5.56 11.41 7.85
C LEU A 434 -4.97 12.77 7.47
N THR A 435 -3.72 13.00 7.84
CA THR A 435 -2.95 14.18 7.43
C THR A 435 -1.69 13.77 6.66
N TYR A 436 -1.15 14.68 5.86
CA TYR A 436 0.14 14.49 5.21
C TYR A 436 1.26 14.19 6.21
N THR A 437 1.31 14.92 7.33
CA THR A 437 2.30 14.68 8.41
C THR A 437 2.18 13.27 8.99
N SER A 438 0.97 12.72 9.09
CA SER A 438 0.76 11.34 9.57
C SER A 438 1.21 10.25 8.57
N LEU A 439 1.56 10.61 7.34
CA LEU A 439 2.20 9.74 6.34
C LEU A 439 3.73 9.92 6.34
N CYS A 440 4.23 11.00 6.95
CA CYS A 440 5.65 11.32 7.05
C CYS A 440 6.17 10.90 8.43
N LEU A 441 6.78 9.71 8.50
CA LEU A 441 7.20 9.12 9.78
C LEU A 441 7.89 10.06 10.80
N PRO A 442 8.91 10.89 10.45
CA PRO A 442 9.49 11.83 11.42
C PRO A 442 8.46 12.79 12.03
N ASP A 443 7.57 13.33 11.20
CA ASP A 443 6.51 14.24 11.65
C ASP A 443 5.47 13.48 12.48
N ASP A 444 5.06 12.29 12.06
CA ASP A 444 4.16 11.43 12.83
C ASP A 444 4.72 11.05 14.21
N LEU A 445 6.01 10.68 14.29
CA LEU A 445 6.66 10.35 15.56
C LEU A 445 6.69 11.55 16.50
N LYS A 446 6.97 12.74 15.95
CA LYS A 446 6.97 14.00 16.69
C LYS A 446 5.57 14.36 17.17
N ASP A 447 4.59 14.31 16.28
CA ASP A 447 3.17 14.62 16.57
C ASP A 447 2.61 13.68 17.66
N ARG A 448 3.02 12.41 17.65
CA ARG A 448 2.66 11.43 18.69
C ARG A 448 3.54 11.48 19.94
N GLY A 449 4.64 12.22 19.94
CA GLY A 449 5.60 12.28 21.06
C GLY A 449 6.38 10.98 21.29
N MET A 450 6.63 10.21 20.22
CA MET A 450 7.25 8.87 20.23
C MET A 450 8.73 8.88 19.79
N GLU A 451 9.33 10.04 19.59
CA GLU A 451 10.71 10.19 19.11
C GLU A 451 11.75 9.58 20.06
N SER A 452 11.54 9.65 21.37
CA SER A 452 12.55 9.31 22.39
C SER A 452 12.27 8.02 23.16
N ILE A 453 11.18 7.30 22.87
CA ILE A 453 10.85 6.08 23.63
C ILE A 453 11.89 4.98 23.35
N PRO A 454 12.45 4.30 24.37
CA PRO A 454 13.39 3.19 24.14
C PRO A 454 12.69 1.95 23.55
N LYS A 455 13.49 1.04 22.97
CA LYS A 455 13.02 -0.26 22.42
C LYS A 455 11.90 -0.11 21.38
N HIS A 456 11.98 0.92 20.56
CA HIS A 456 11.03 1.20 19.48
C HIS A 456 11.71 0.91 18.14
N TYR A 457 11.77 -0.38 17.80
CA TYR A 457 12.51 -0.90 16.66
C TYR A 457 11.88 -0.50 15.32
N TYR A 458 10.55 -0.42 15.25
CA TYR A 458 9.85 0.12 14.07
C TYR A 458 10.40 1.51 13.68
N ARG A 459 10.51 2.42 14.66
CA ARG A 459 11.12 3.74 14.45
C ARG A 459 12.57 3.63 14.01
N GLU A 460 13.37 2.81 14.71
CA GLU A 460 14.82 2.71 14.47
C GLU A 460 15.11 2.22 13.05
N ASP A 461 14.43 1.18 12.60
CA ASP A 461 14.60 0.60 11.27
C ASP A 461 14.15 1.56 10.17
N GLU A 462 12.99 2.20 10.34
CA GLU A 462 12.45 3.12 9.34
C GLU A 462 13.27 4.41 9.21
N LEU A 463 13.79 4.95 10.32
CA LEU A 463 14.69 6.12 10.26
C LEU A 463 16.01 5.77 9.57
N GLN A 464 16.50 4.53 9.68
CA GLN A 464 17.65 4.06 8.90
C GLN A 464 17.31 3.94 7.41
N LEU A 465 16.15 3.39 7.05
CA LEU A 465 15.72 3.30 5.65
C LEU A 465 15.57 4.67 4.98
N LYS A 466 15.09 5.68 5.72
CA LYS A 466 14.98 7.06 5.21
C LYS A 466 16.32 7.75 4.98
N SER A 467 17.39 7.31 5.64
CA SER A 467 18.75 7.81 5.38
C SER A 467 19.30 7.43 3.99
N VAL A 468 18.57 6.63 3.22
CA VAL A 468 18.90 6.34 1.82
C VAL A 468 18.64 7.59 0.96
N THR A 469 19.73 8.33 0.74
CA THR A 469 19.96 9.55 -0.08
C THR A 469 19.34 9.63 -1.48
N PHE A 470 18.60 8.62 -1.92
CA PHE A 470 18.12 8.50 -3.29
C PHE A 470 17.05 9.54 -3.66
N TYR A 471 16.09 9.80 -2.78
CA TYR A 471 15.03 10.78 -3.04
C TYR A 471 15.53 12.21 -2.96
N ASP A 472 16.44 12.51 -2.03
CA ASP A 472 17.08 13.82 -1.95
C ASP A 472 17.96 14.09 -3.17
N ALA A 473 18.72 13.08 -3.63
CA ALA A 473 19.50 13.17 -4.86
C ALA A 473 18.60 13.37 -6.10
N PHE A 474 17.42 12.74 -6.13
CA PHE A 474 16.44 12.92 -7.20
C PHE A 474 15.76 14.30 -7.14
N ALA A 475 15.40 14.79 -5.95
CA ALA A 475 14.83 16.12 -5.76
C ALA A 475 15.83 17.20 -6.19
N ASN A 476 17.12 17.04 -5.83
CA ASN A 476 18.20 17.91 -6.28
C ASN A 476 18.46 17.85 -7.80
N PHE A 477 17.99 16.81 -8.50
CA PHE A 477 18.04 16.70 -9.95
C PHE A 477 16.90 17.49 -10.65
N ILE A 478 15.87 17.93 -9.92
CA ILE A 478 14.74 18.71 -10.44
C ILE A 478 14.65 20.09 -9.73
N PRO A 479 15.70 20.94 -9.71
CA PRO A 479 15.75 22.06 -8.78
C PRO A 479 14.86 23.26 -9.16
N ASP A 480 14.65 23.57 -10.45
CA ASP A 480 14.06 24.89 -10.83
C ASP A 480 12.74 24.83 -11.62
N LEU A 481 12.19 23.63 -11.88
CA LEU A 481 10.98 23.45 -12.71
C LEU A 481 9.77 22.85 -11.97
N VAL A 482 9.88 22.45 -10.70
CA VAL A 482 8.78 21.82 -9.93
C VAL A 482 7.50 22.67 -9.93
N CYS A 483 7.63 23.98 -9.71
CA CYS A 483 6.49 24.92 -9.74
C CYS A 483 5.94 25.17 -11.15
N LYS A 484 6.76 24.96 -12.19
CA LYS A 484 6.42 25.25 -13.59
C LYS A 484 6.02 24.00 -14.37
N ASP A 485 6.11 22.82 -13.78
CA ASP A 485 5.77 21.56 -14.40
C ASP A 485 4.24 21.32 -14.35
N PRO A 486 3.52 21.49 -15.48
CA PRO A 486 2.07 21.35 -15.48
C PRO A 486 1.61 19.91 -15.25
N GLU A 487 2.43 18.90 -15.61
CA GLU A 487 2.12 17.47 -15.44
C GLU A 487 2.19 17.11 -13.96
N LEU A 488 3.24 17.56 -13.27
CA LEU A 488 3.39 17.38 -11.82
C LEU A 488 2.28 18.11 -11.04
N GLN A 489 1.96 19.35 -11.41
CA GLN A 489 0.90 20.10 -10.73
C GLN A 489 -0.49 19.47 -10.95
N ALA A 490 -0.74 18.90 -12.13
CA ALA A 490 -1.96 18.13 -12.41
C ALA A 490 -2.02 16.83 -11.57
N TRP A 491 -0.90 16.12 -11.45
CA TRP A 491 -0.75 14.92 -10.63
C TRP A 491 -1.08 15.18 -9.15
N ILE A 492 -0.47 16.21 -8.55
CA ILE A 492 -0.73 16.61 -7.15
C ILE A 492 -2.20 17.00 -6.97
N LYS A 493 -2.74 17.80 -7.90
CA LYS A 493 -4.14 18.25 -7.84
C LYS A 493 -5.12 17.08 -7.93
N GLU A 494 -4.87 16.09 -8.79
CA GLU A 494 -5.74 14.93 -8.92
C GLU A 494 -5.68 14.05 -7.67
N ILE A 495 -4.50 13.85 -7.07
CA ILE A 495 -4.33 13.14 -5.79
C ILE A 495 -5.14 13.82 -4.68
N PHE A 496 -4.98 15.13 -4.51
CA PHE A 496 -5.71 15.89 -3.48
C PHE A 496 -7.22 15.79 -3.68
N LYS A 497 -7.67 15.90 -4.94
CA LYS A 497 -9.10 15.86 -5.28
C LYS A 497 -9.73 14.47 -5.13
N LYS A 498 -9.06 13.43 -5.60
CA LYS A 498 -9.61 12.07 -5.68
C LYS A 498 -9.29 11.21 -4.47
N GLY A 499 -8.17 11.47 -3.81
CA GLY A 499 -7.74 10.74 -2.62
C GLY A 499 -8.24 11.36 -1.33
N PHE A 500 -8.01 12.66 -1.20
CA PHE A 500 -8.26 13.42 0.02
C PHE A 500 -9.55 14.25 -0.04
N LEU A 501 -10.30 14.14 -1.15
CA LEU A 501 -11.61 14.77 -1.35
C LEU A 501 -11.58 16.29 -1.19
N GLU A 502 -10.47 16.92 -1.59
CA GLU A 502 -10.25 18.38 -1.49
C GLU A 502 -10.33 18.92 -0.05
N ARG A 503 -10.08 18.07 0.95
CA ARG A 503 -10.18 18.45 2.36
C ARG A 503 -8.89 19.16 2.81
N GLU A 504 -8.96 20.47 3.00
CA GLU A 504 -7.81 21.27 3.49
C GLU A 504 -7.24 20.77 4.83
N SER A 505 -8.08 20.14 5.66
CA SER A 505 -7.66 19.53 6.93
C SER A 505 -6.70 18.34 6.77
N SER A 506 -6.57 17.74 5.58
CA SER A 506 -5.62 16.65 5.33
C SER A 506 -4.16 17.13 5.22
N GLY A 507 -3.91 18.42 5.39
CA GLY A 507 -2.60 19.06 5.18
C GLY A 507 -2.73 20.14 4.12
N LYS A 508 -2.25 21.35 4.43
CA LYS A 508 -2.27 22.46 3.46
C LYS A 508 -1.38 22.11 2.27
N ARG A 509 -1.90 22.36 1.08
CA ARG A 509 -1.07 22.64 -0.10
C ARG A 509 -0.26 23.89 0.23
N ASP A 510 1.06 23.78 0.33
CA ASP A 510 1.90 24.98 0.22
C ASP A 510 1.56 25.64 -1.14
N PRO A 511 1.17 26.93 -1.19
CA PRO A 511 0.98 27.62 -2.46
C PRO A 511 2.19 27.55 -3.40
N ASN A 512 3.38 27.19 -2.90
CA ASN A 512 4.60 26.94 -3.67
C ASN A 512 4.89 25.46 -3.98
N GLY A 513 4.04 24.52 -3.55
CA GLY A 513 4.09 23.10 -3.92
C GLY A 513 5.29 22.30 -3.38
N LEU A 514 5.92 22.73 -2.28
CA LEU A 514 7.15 22.13 -1.77
C LEU A 514 7.00 21.29 -0.49
N HIS A 515 5.81 21.22 0.11
CA HIS A 515 5.52 20.33 1.24
C HIS A 515 4.14 19.70 1.12
#